data_AF-A0A135VIL2-F1
#
_entry.id   AF-A0A135VIL2-F1
#
_cell.length_a   1.000
_cell.length_b   1.000
_cell.length_c   1.000
_cell.angle_alpha   90.00
_cell.angle_beta   90.00
_cell.angle_gamma   90.00
#
_symmetry.space_group_name_H-M   'P 1'
#
loop_
_entity.id
_entity.type
_entity.pdbx_description
1 polymer ?
#
loop_
_entity_poly.entity_id
_entity_poly.type
_entity_poly.pdbx_seq_one_letter_code
_entity_poly.pdbx_strand_id
1 'polypeptide(L)'
;MAEIPTPTTGYSAPTKSRPLGVTILAILLILGAILNLISVPGGLILYGALYTGYTALIGIINLIIGIALFQMIPWSRMAAIIMQVISLVIGLALSVVLGGMLFGALGISIMLMAMLPGIIISLIVIIYLMQGSIKAAFEGAQW
;
A
#
# COMPACT_ATOMS: atom_id res chain seq x y z
N MET A 1 0.00 63.51 0.72
CA MET A 1 0.86 62.38 0.32
C MET A 1 0.20 61.15 0.91
N ALA A 2 -0.54 60.39 0.11
CA ALA A 2 -1.32 59.25 0.58
C ALA A 2 -0.43 58.01 0.52
N GLU A 3 -0.06 57.48 1.68
CA GLU A 3 0.67 56.22 1.78
C GLU A 3 -0.28 55.09 1.39
N ILE A 4 0.05 54.40 0.29
CA ILE A 4 -0.71 53.24 -0.19
C ILE A 4 -0.46 52.10 0.81
N PRO A 5 -1.49 51.54 1.46
CA PRO A 5 -1.30 50.42 2.37
C PRO A 5 -0.87 49.20 1.55
N THR A 6 0.35 48.72 1.77
CA THR A 6 0.77 47.42 1.26
C THR A 6 -0.05 46.34 1.96
N PRO A 7 -0.64 45.38 1.22
CA PRO A 7 -1.38 44.30 1.84
C PRO A 7 -0.42 43.42 2.65
N THR A 8 -0.35 43.66 3.96
CA THR A 8 0.31 42.78 4.93
C THR A 8 -0.62 41.62 5.28
N THR A 9 -0.88 40.76 4.31
CA THR A 9 -1.48 39.47 4.59
C THR A 9 -0.73 38.41 3.79
N GLY A 10 0.50 38.16 4.24
CA GLY A 10 1.15 36.88 4.01
C GLY A 10 0.40 35.79 4.77
N TYR A 11 -0.87 35.53 4.40
CA TYR A 11 -1.47 34.23 4.66
C TYR A 11 -0.74 33.26 3.74
N SER A 12 0.37 32.70 4.21
CA SER A 12 0.84 31.44 3.65
C SER A 12 -0.35 30.49 3.75
N ALA A 13 -0.86 30.06 2.58
CA ALA A 13 -1.91 29.05 2.54
C ALA A 13 -1.47 27.89 3.44
N PRO A 14 -2.34 27.34 4.31
CA PRO A 14 -1.98 26.24 5.20
C PRO A 14 -1.31 25.15 4.36
N THR A 15 -0.01 24.96 4.54
CA THR A 15 0.71 23.90 3.84
C THR A 15 0.15 22.60 4.36
N LYS A 16 -0.61 21.90 3.52
CA LYS A 16 -1.15 20.56 3.81
C LYS A 16 0.04 19.64 4.10
N SER A 17 0.42 19.57 5.37
CA SER A 17 1.59 18.80 5.81
C SER A 17 1.27 17.32 5.61
N ARG A 18 2.07 16.66 4.78
CA ARG A 18 1.86 15.25 4.46
C ARG A 18 2.35 14.43 5.66
N PRO A 19 1.52 13.56 6.27
CA PRO A 19 1.98 12.72 7.36
C PRO A 19 3.15 11.85 6.90
N LEU A 20 4.28 11.91 7.61
CA LEU A 20 5.51 11.22 7.22
C LEU A 20 5.28 9.71 6.99
N GLY A 21 4.44 9.07 7.80
CA GLY A 21 4.13 7.64 7.62
C GLY A 21 3.37 7.34 6.33
N VAL A 22 2.52 8.25 5.82
CA VAL A 22 1.85 8.04 4.51
C VAL A 22 2.86 8.09 3.38
N THR A 23 3.82 9.01 3.46
CA THR A 23 4.91 9.12 2.48
C THR A 23 5.78 7.87 2.47
N ILE A 24 6.16 7.35 3.65
CA ILE A 24 6.94 6.11 3.76
C ILE A 24 6.16 4.93 3.17
N LEU A 25 4.88 4.77 3.52
CA LEU A 25 4.05 3.69 2.99
C LEU A 25 3.90 3.77 1.46
N ALA A 26 3.72 4.98 0.92
CA ALA A 26 3.64 5.18 -0.53
C ALA A 26 4.95 4.76 -1.22
N ILE A 27 6.10 5.17 -0.67
CA ILE A 27 7.41 4.79 -1.22
C ILE A 27 7.62 3.27 -1.15
N LEU A 28 7.31 2.64 -0.03
CA LEU A 28 7.43 1.18 0.12
C LEU A 28 6.53 0.43 -0.87
N LEU A 29 5.31 0.92 -1.10
CA LEU A 29 4.39 0.31 -2.05
C LEU A 29 4.87 0.49 -3.50
N ILE A 30 5.38 1.68 -3.85
CA ILE A 30 5.97 1.96 -5.17
C ILE A 30 7.19 1.07 -5.42
N LEU A 31 8.11 1.00 -4.46
CA LEU A 31 9.30 0.15 -4.57
C LEU A 31 8.94 -1.33 -4.69
N GLY A 32 8.01 -1.81 -3.85
CA GLY A 32 7.52 -3.19 -3.92
C GLY A 32 6.89 -3.50 -5.28
N ALA A 33 6.09 -2.59 -5.82
CA ALA A 33 5.50 -2.74 -7.14
C ALA A 33 6.54 -2.74 -8.26
N ILE A 34 7.54 -1.84 -8.21
CA ILE A 34 8.63 -1.79 -9.20
C ILE A 34 9.42 -3.10 -9.18
N LEU A 35 9.80 -3.60 -8.00
CA LEU A 35 10.53 -4.86 -7.87
C LEU A 35 9.71 -6.05 -8.40
N ASN A 36 8.40 -6.05 -8.16
CA ASN A 36 7.49 -7.04 -8.75
C ASN A 36 7.46 -6.97 -10.29
N LEU A 37 7.41 -5.76 -10.86
CA LEU A 37 7.39 -5.58 -12.31
C LEU A 37 8.72 -5.94 -12.97
N ILE A 38 9.85 -5.67 -12.31
CA ILE A 38 11.18 -6.08 -12.79
C ILE A 38 11.32 -7.62 -12.83
N SER A 39 10.61 -8.34 -11.97
CA SER A 39 10.66 -9.80 -11.92
C SER A 39 9.74 -10.49 -12.95
N VAL A 40 8.89 -9.75 -13.66
CA VAL A 40 7.96 -10.26 -14.69
C VAL A 40 8.67 -11.06 -15.81
N PRO A 41 9.79 -10.60 -16.41
CA PRO A 41 10.48 -11.38 -17.44
C PRO A 41 10.95 -12.75 -16.95
N GLY A 42 11.46 -12.83 -15.71
CA GLY A 42 11.86 -14.09 -15.10
C GLY A 42 10.67 -14.99 -14.77
N GLY A 43 9.55 -14.39 -14.34
CA GLY A 43 8.31 -15.11 -14.06
C GLY A 43 7.72 -15.80 -15.30
N LEU A 44 7.81 -15.16 -16.47
CA LEU A 44 7.31 -15.71 -17.73
C LEU A 44 7.93 -17.09 -18.05
N ILE A 45 9.22 -17.25 -17.75
CA ILE A 45 9.97 -18.49 -18.00
C ILE A 45 9.62 -19.56 -16.95
N LEU A 46 9.48 -19.17 -15.67
CA LEU A 46 9.32 -20.10 -14.55
C LEU A 46 7.88 -20.54 -14.31
N TYR A 47 6.92 -19.63 -14.45
CA TYR A 47 5.53 -19.82 -14.01
C TYR A 47 4.51 -19.69 -15.15
N GLY A 48 4.97 -19.35 -16.36
CA GLY A 48 4.13 -19.20 -17.54
C GLY A 48 3.38 -17.86 -17.64
N ALA A 49 2.74 -17.64 -18.79
CA ALA A 49 2.17 -16.34 -19.15
C ALA A 49 0.95 -15.93 -18.30
N LEU A 50 0.08 -16.86 -17.93
CA LEU A 50 -1.14 -16.54 -17.17
C LEU A 50 -0.81 -16.05 -15.75
N TYR A 51 0.00 -16.83 -15.02
CA TYR A 51 0.41 -16.46 -13.66
C TYR A 51 1.18 -15.14 -13.66
N THR A 52 2.12 -15.01 -14.59
CA THR A 52 2.96 -13.82 -14.68
C THR A 52 2.18 -12.57 -15.10
N GLY A 53 1.20 -12.72 -16.00
CA GLY A 53 0.29 -11.64 -16.37
C GLY A 53 -0.54 -11.17 -15.18
N TYR A 54 -1.06 -12.11 -14.37
CA TYR A 54 -1.77 -11.78 -13.14
C TYR A 54 -0.87 -11.02 -12.14
N THR A 55 0.36 -11.50 -11.89
CA THR A 55 1.28 -10.82 -10.96
C THR A 55 1.67 -9.44 -11.46
N ALA A 56 1.90 -9.28 -12.77
CA ALA A 56 2.21 -7.99 -13.38
C ALA A 56 1.04 -7.01 -13.22
N LEU A 57 -0.19 -7.47 -13.41
CA LEU A 57 -1.40 -6.65 -13.24
C LEU A 57 -1.53 -6.17 -11.78
N ILE A 58 -1.29 -7.04 -10.80
CA ILE A 58 -1.25 -6.64 -9.39
C ILE A 58 -0.12 -5.65 -9.11
N GLY A 59 1.06 -5.84 -9.70
CA GLY A 59 2.18 -4.90 -9.62
C GLY A 59 1.79 -3.51 -10.11
N ILE A 60 1.13 -3.42 -11.27
CA ILE A 60 0.65 -2.14 -11.83
C ILE A 60 -0.40 -1.50 -10.91
N ILE A 61 -1.38 -2.25 -10.42
CA ILE A 61 -2.40 -1.73 -9.49
C ILE A 61 -1.75 -1.17 -8.23
N ASN A 62 -0.81 -1.90 -7.63
CA ASN A 62 -0.09 -1.45 -6.43
C ASN A 62 0.74 -0.20 -6.71
N LEU A 63 1.36 -0.09 -7.90
CA LEU A 63 2.08 1.11 -8.30
C LEU A 63 1.15 2.32 -8.39
N ILE A 64 -0.02 2.16 -9.02
CA ILE A 64 -1.04 3.22 -9.14
C ILE A 64 -1.51 3.66 -7.74
N ILE A 65 -1.81 2.71 -6.86
CA ILE A 65 -2.22 3.02 -5.47
C ILE A 65 -1.09 3.73 -4.72
N GLY A 66 0.17 3.30 -4.89
CA GLY A 66 1.33 3.93 -4.26
C GLY A 66 1.51 5.39 -4.68
N ILE A 67 1.39 5.67 -5.98
CA ILE A 67 1.44 7.03 -6.51
C ILE A 67 0.24 7.85 -6.00
N ALA A 68 -0.96 7.27 -5.97
CA ALA A 68 -2.16 7.94 -5.48
C ALA A 68 -2.08 8.26 -3.97
N LEU A 69 -1.50 7.37 -3.17
CA LEU A 69 -1.19 7.61 -1.75
C LEU A 69 -0.18 8.75 -1.60
N PHE A 70 0.87 8.79 -2.43
CA PHE A 70 1.87 9.86 -2.42
C PHE A 70 1.26 11.23 -2.74
N GLN A 71 0.26 11.25 -3.63
CA GLN A 71 -0.51 12.44 -4.00
C GLN A 71 -1.66 12.76 -3.01
N MET A 72 -1.86 11.93 -1.99
CA MET A 72 -2.95 12.04 -1.01
C MET A 72 -4.35 12.09 -1.64
N ILE A 73 -4.60 11.27 -2.66
CA ILE A 73 -5.93 11.20 -3.30
C ILE A 73 -6.91 10.45 -2.37
N PRO A 74 -8.14 10.93 -2.12
CA PRO A 74 -9.03 10.38 -1.08
C PRO A 74 -9.35 8.89 -1.23
N TRP A 75 -9.52 8.40 -2.46
CA TRP A 75 -9.83 6.99 -2.73
C TRP A 75 -8.65 6.05 -2.46
N SER A 76 -7.42 6.56 -2.54
CA SER A 76 -6.20 5.74 -2.42
C SER A 76 -6.05 5.08 -1.05
N ARG A 77 -6.55 5.73 0.00
CA ARG A 77 -6.58 5.17 1.36
C ARG A 77 -7.43 3.90 1.42
N MET A 78 -8.66 3.96 0.92
CA MET A 78 -9.56 2.81 0.94
C MET A 78 -9.04 1.70 0.03
N ALA A 79 -8.52 2.04 -1.15
CA ALA A 79 -7.91 1.06 -2.04
C ALA A 79 -6.72 0.35 -1.38
N ALA A 80 -5.85 1.07 -0.69
CA ALA A 80 -4.72 0.48 0.03
C ALA A 80 -5.16 -0.47 1.15
N ILE A 81 -6.18 -0.09 1.93
CA ILE A 81 -6.74 -0.97 2.97
C ILE A 81 -7.31 -2.24 2.34
N ILE A 82 -8.11 -2.10 1.28
CA ILE A 82 -8.71 -3.23 0.57
C ILE A 82 -7.62 -4.17 0.03
N MET A 83 -6.57 -3.64 -0.58
CA MET A 83 -5.46 -4.45 -1.11
C MET A 83 -4.72 -5.20 0.00
N GLN A 84 -4.52 -4.59 1.17
CA GLN A 84 -3.91 -5.27 2.31
C GLN A 84 -4.79 -6.41 2.82
N VAL A 85 -6.11 -6.21 2.90
CA VAL A 85 -7.07 -7.25 3.30
C VAL A 85 -7.09 -8.39 2.28
N ILE A 86 -7.13 -8.08 0.98
CA ILE A 86 -7.09 -9.09 -0.08
C ILE A 86 -5.79 -9.90 0.00
N SER A 87 -4.64 -9.22 0.17
CA SER A 87 -3.34 -9.88 0.30
C SER A 87 -3.29 -10.83 1.49
N LEU A 88 -3.82 -10.40 2.65
CA LEU A 88 -3.93 -11.24 3.84
C LEU A 88 -4.79 -12.49 3.60
N VAL A 89 -5.97 -12.32 3.01
CA VAL A 89 -6.91 -13.42 2.75
C VAL A 89 -6.32 -14.41 1.75
N ILE A 90 -5.77 -13.92 0.63
CA ILE A 90 -5.14 -14.78 -0.39
C ILE A 90 -3.94 -15.52 0.20
N GLY A 91 -3.08 -14.81 0.95
CA GLY A 91 -1.92 -15.42 1.58
C GLY A 91 -2.30 -16.53 2.57
N LEU A 92 -3.28 -16.28 3.43
CA LEU A 92 -3.78 -17.30 4.36
C LEU A 92 -4.41 -18.49 3.62
N ALA A 93 -5.23 -18.24 2.60
CA ALA A 93 -5.83 -19.32 1.81
C ALA A 93 -4.76 -20.17 1.10
N LEU A 94 -3.76 -19.53 0.48
CA LEU A 94 -2.68 -20.22 -0.20
C LEU A 94 -1.78 -21.00 0.75
N SER A 95 -1.46 -20.46 1.94
CA SER A 95 -0.64 -21.20 2.92
C SER A 95 -1.35 -22.44 3.44
N VAL A 96 -2.68 -22.40 3.63
CA VAL A 96 -3.46 -23.56 4.03
C VAL A 96 -3.53 -24.59 2.90
N VAL A 97 -3.82 -24.15 1.66
CA VAL A 97 -3.95 -25.06 0.51
C VAL A 97 -2.60 -25.67 0.13
N LEU A 98 -1.59 -24.85 -0.14
CA LEU A 98 -0.26 -25.32 -0.56
C LEU A 98 0.45 -26.05 0.57
N GLY A 99 0.41 -25.51 1.79
CA GLY A 99 1.00 -26.15 2.96
C GLY A 99 0.38 -27.52 3.22
N GLY A 100 -0.96 -27.63 3.12
CA GLY A 100 -1.69 -28.88 3.27
C GLY A 100 -1.36 -29.91 2.19
N MET A 101 -1.24 -29.47 0.93
CA MET A 101 -0.92 -30.34 -0.20
C MET A 101 0.51 -30.88 -0.19
N LEU A 102 1.49 -30.07 0.23
CA LEU A 102 2.90 -30.46 0.18
C LEU A 102 3.33 -31.32 1.37
N PHE A 103 2.92 -30.95 2.60
CA PHE A 103 3.41 -31.59 3.82
C PHE A 103 2.33 -31.77 4.90
N GLY A 104 1.04 -31.71 4.53
CA GLY A 104 -0.07 -31.84 5.47
C GLY A 104 -0.02 -30.79 6.58
N ALA A 105 -0.29 -31.21 7.82
CA ALA A 105 -0.32 -30.31 8.97
C ALA A 105 1.02 -29.59 9.23
N LEU A 106 2.16 -30.24 8.95
CA LEU A 106 3.48 -29.64 9.11
C LEU A 106 3.76 -28.56 8.06
N GLY A 107 3.26 -28.74 6.83
CA GLY A 107 3.42 -27.73 5.79
C GLY A 107 2.62 -26.47 6.09
N ILE A 108 1.38 -26.65 6.59
CA ILE A 108 0.54 -25.53 7.02
C ILE A 108 1.25 -24.73 8.13
N SER A 109 1.79 -25.39 9.16
CA SER A 109 2.44 -24.68 10.27
C SER A 109 3.69 -23.91 9.81
N ILE A 110 4.55 -24.50 8.98
CA ILE A 110 5.75 -23.83 8.45
C ILE A 110 5.37 -22.62 7.60
N MET A 111 4.40 -22.77 6.69
CA MET A 111 3.98 -21.66 5.84
C MET A 111 3.32 -20.54 6.64
N LEU A 112 2.46 -20.87 7.62
CA LEU A 112 1.87 -19.87 8.51
C LEU A 112 2.93 -19.12 9.32
N MET A 113 3.95 -19.82 9.84
CA MET A 113 5.06 -19.15 10.55
C MET A 113 5.86 -18.23 9.63
N ALA A 114 6.11 -18.61 8.37
CA ALA A 114 6.78 -17.76 7.39
C ALA A 114 5.96 -16.51 7.03
N MET A 115 4.63 -16.59 7.13
CA MET A 115 3.71 -15.49 6.82
C MET A 115 3.53 -14.48 7.96
N LEU A 116 3.84 -14.84 9.21
CA LEU A 116 3.64 -13.98 10.37
C LEU A 116 4.19 -12.56 10.21
N PRO A 117 5.43 -12.34 9.72
CA PRO A 117 5.95 -10.99 9.53
C PRO A 117 5.10 -10.17 8.55
N GLY A 118 4.67 -10.79 7.44
CA GLY A 118 3.81 -10.15 6.44
C GLY A 118 2.45 -9.78 7.02
N ILE A 119 1.86 -10.67 7.81
CA ILE A 119 0.58 -10.43 8.47
C ILE A 119 0.67 -9.24 9.43
N ILE A 120 1.72 -9.21 10.26
CA ILE A 120 1.95 -8.12 11.23
C ILE A 120 2.10 -6.79 10.50
N ILE A 121 2.91 -6.73 9.44
CA ILE A 121 3.10 -5.51 8.65
C ILE A 121 1.77 -5.05 8.05
N SER A 122 1.01 -5.94 7.41
CA SER A 122 -0.29 -5.59 6.83
C SER A 122 -1.28 -5.05 7.87
N LEU A 123 -1.31 -5.64 9.07
CA LEU A 123 -2.16 -5.16 10.17
C LEU A 123 -1.74 -3.77 10.66
N ILE A 124 -0.44 -3.52 10.83
CA ILE A 124 0.09 -2.20 11.21
C ILE A 124 -0.32 -1.15 10.17
N VAL A 125 -0.20 -1.46 8.89
CA VAL A 125 -0.60 -0.55 7.79
C VAL A 125 -2.09 -0.25 7.84
N ILE A 126 -2.94 -1.27 8.02
CA ILE A 126 -4.40 -1.09 8.11
C ILE A 126 -4.74 -0.19 9.31
N ILE A 127 -4.23 -0.52 10.51
CA ILE A 127 -4.48 0.25 11.73
C ILE A 127 -4.04 1.71 11.54
N TYR A 128 -2.84 1.93 10.96
CA TYR A 128 -2.32 3.26 10.69
C TYR A 128 -3.21 4.06 9.72
N LEU A 129 -3.64 3.46 8.61
CA LEU A 129 -4.51 4.14 7.63
C LEU A 129 -5.93 4.40 8.16
N MET A 130 -6.37 3.64 9.17
CA MET A 130 -7.66 3.85 9.85
C MET A 130 -7.63 4.96 10.91
N GLN A 131 -6.46 5.48 11.30
CA GLN A 131 -6.36 6.55 12.29
C GLN A 131 -7.09 7.82 11.82
N GLY A 132 -7.79 8.48 12.75
CA GLY A 132 -8.58 9.68 12.46
C GLY A 132 -7.74 10.85 11.92
N SER A 133 -6.51 11.00 12.39
CA SER A 133 -5.55 12.01 11.90
C SER A 133 -5.20 11.81 10.42
N ILE A 134 -5.01 10.55 10.01
CA ILE A 134 -4.72 10.19 8.62
C ILE A 134 -5.96 10.37 7.76
N LYS A 135 -7.14 9.95 8.25
CA LYS A 135 -8.42 10.20 7.59
C LYS A 135 -8.60 11.67 7.23
N ALA A 136 -8.40 12.56 8.19
CA ALA A 136 -8.53 14.01 7.98
C ALA A 136 -7.52 14.54 6.94
N ALA A 137 -6.29 14.03 6.93
CA ALA A 137 -5.29 14.40 5.94
C ALA A 137 -5.70 14.04 4.50
N PHE A 138 -6.41 12.93 4.29
CA PHE A 138 -6.94 12.55 2.97
C PHE A 138 -8.21 13.33 2.59
N GLU A 139 -9.10 13.59 3.54
CA GLU A 139 -10.39 14.26 3.30
C GLU A 139 -10.27 15.78 3.20
N GLY A 140 -9.10 16.36 3.51
CA GLY A 140 -8.89 17.80 3.43
C GLY A 140 -9.65 18.60 4.49
N ALA A 141 -10.24 17.91 5.47
CA ALA A 141 -10.81 18.52 6.66
C ALA A 141 -9.66 19.11 7.48
N GLN A 142 -9.47 20.42 7.34
CA GLN A 142 -8.56 21.18 8.19
C GLN A 142 -9.11 21.12 9.62
N TRP A 143 -8.23 20.76 10.57
CA TRP A 143 -8.47 20.97 11.99
C TRP A 143 -8.30 22.46 12.31
#